data_AF-A0A564XUH2-F1
#
_entry.id   AF-A0A564XUH2-F1
#
_cell.length_a   1.000
_cell.length_b   1.000
_cell.length_c   1.000
_cell.angle_alpha   90.00
_cell.angle_beta   90.00
_cell.angle_gamma   90.00
#
_symmetry.space_group_name_H-M   'P 1'
#
loop_
_entity.id
_entity.type
_entity.pdbx_description
1 polymer ?
#
loop_
_entity_poly.entity_id
_entity_poly.type
_entity_poly.pdbx_seq_one_letter_code
_entity_poly.pdbx_strand_id
1 'polypeptide(L)'
;RCAAVNIPDSGVLVIGGIGKNRLPLGSTELLTGWSGKGGDGGGVKWQWLPFPPMNKDHGDDPLAVYFQGKVYVVACGENVSMMEMLDVEAGGQWTYLTSFGLRQGLRIYSMARVGNKLFVKDCNPAYAYSIILDGDPKRRFTLWKKRKYFCVWKFMTVHIK
;
A
#
# COMPACT_ATOMS: atom_id res chain seq x y z
N ARG A 1 12.99 1.57 5.80
CA ARG A 1 11.72 2.03 6.43
C ARG A 1 10.63 1.04 6.03
N CYS A 2 9.53 0.88 6.76
CA CYS A 2 8.41 0.02 6.36
C CYS A 2 7.17 0.87 6.02
N ALA A 3 6.22 0.26 5.33
CA ALA A 3 4.90 0.85 5.15
C ALA A 3 3.96 0.30 6.24
N ALA A 4 3.01 1.11 6.66
CA ALA A 4 1.97 0.71 7.60
C ALA A 4 0.63 1.20 7.07
N VAL A 5 -0.36 0.32 7.04
CA VAL A 5 -1.71 0.65 6.58
C VAL A 5 -2.75 0.15 7.56
N ASN A 6 -3.73 0.99 7.88
CA ASN A 6 -4.85 0.61 8.71
C ASN A 6 -5.85 -0.22 7.87
N ILE A 7 -6.13 -1.45 8.31
CA ILE A 7 -7.18 -2.31 7.78
C ILE A 7 -8.38 -2.20 8.75
N PRO A 8 -9.52 -1.67 8.27
CA PRO A 8 -10.74 -1.57 9.08
C PRO A 8 -11.08 -2.87 9.78
N ASP A 9 -11.46 -2.74 11.06
CA ASP A 9 -11.91 -3.84 11.92
C ASP A 9 -10.87 -4.96 12.17
N SER A 10 -9.66 -4.85 11.61
CA SER A 10 -8.63 -5.88 11.69
C SER A 10 -7.38 -5.40 12.44
N GLY A 11 -6.84 -4.23 12.10
CA GLY A 11 -5.61 -3.71 12.71
C GLY A 11 -4.70 -2.96 11.73
N VAL A 12 -3.40 -2.93 12.02
CA VAL A 12 -2.40 -2.27 11.17
C VAL A 12 -1.54 -3.31 10.48
N LEU A 13 -1.59 -3.36 9.15
CA LEU A 13 -0.70 -4.19 8.36
C LEU A 13 0.62 -3.44 8.13
N VAL A 14 1.71 -4.05 8.56
CA VAL A 14 3.08 -3.59 8.37
C VAL A 14 3.70 -4.35 7.21
N ILE A 15 4.34 -3.63 6.29
CA ILE A 15 4.75 -4.15 4.99
C ILE A 15 6.20 -3.80 4.72
N GLY A 16 6.99 -4.86 4.50
CA GLY A 16 8.36 -4.83 4.05
C GLY A 16 9.31 -4.00 4.91
N GLY A 17 10.27 -3.38 4.24
CA GLY A 17 11.34 -2.59 4.84
C GLY A 17 12.70 -3.25 4.69
N ILE A 18 13.61 -2.98 5.63
CA ILE A 18 15.01 -3.43 5.50
C ILE A 18 15.38 -4.31 6.67
N GLY A 19 15.82 -5.53 6.34
CA GLY A 19 16.28 -6.51 7.31
C GLY A 19 17.63 -6.13 7.92
N LYS A 20 18.05 -6.86 8.95
CA LYS A 20 19.37 -6.69 9.60
C LYS A 20 20.53 -6.87 8.62
N ASN A 21 20.34 -7.68 7.58
CA ASN A 21 21.27 -7.92 6.49
C ASN A 21 21.30 -6.80 5.43
N ARG A 22 20.56 -5.70 5.65
CA ARG A 22 20.39 -4.58 4.71
C ARG A 22 19.72 -4.97 3.37
N LEU A 23 19.06 -6.13 3.33
CA LEU A 23 18.28 -6.53 2.17
C LEU A 23 16.82 -6.10 2.34
N PRO A 24 16.13 -5.74 1.25
CA PRO A 24 14.71 -5.45 1.30
C PRO A 24 13.91 -6.69 1.72
N LEU A 25 12.82 -6.47 2.44
CA LEU A 25 11.96 -7.53 2.96
C LEU A 25 10.63 -7.59 2.20
N GLY A 26 10.24 -8.79 1.79
CA GLY A 26 8.91 -9.14 1.32
C GLY A 26 7.92 -9.47 2.45
N SER A 27 8.36 -9.45 3.71
CA SER A 27 7.54 -9.83 4.86
C SER A 27 6.38 -8.87 5.09
N THR A 28 5.22 -9.41 5.48
CA THR A 28 4.11 -8.60 5.98
C THR A 28 3.58 -9.18 7.30
N GLU A 29 3.18 -8.29 8.20
CA GLU A 29 2.78 -8.63 9.56
C GLU A 29 1.58 -7.78 9.98
N LEU A 30 0.58 -8.40 10.59
CA LEU A 30 -0.62 -7.71 11.08
C LEU A 30 -0.50 -7.47 12.59
N LEU A 31 -0.49 -6.20 12.99
CA LEU A 31 -0.66 -5.78 14.37
C LEU A 31 -2.15 -5.64 14.66
N THR A 32 -2.71 -6.57 15.44
CA THR A 32 -4.14 -6.62 15.76
C THR A 32 -4.38 -6.67 17.27
N GLY A 33 -5.53 -6.14 17.69
CA GLY A 33 -5.96 -6.14 19.08
C GLY A 33 -7.00 -7.23 19.32
N TRP A 34 -6.80 -8.07 20.34
CA TRP A 34 -7.81 -9.01 20.83
C TRP A 34 -8.34 -8.54 22.19
N SER A 35 -9.67 -8.43 22.31
CA SER A 35 -10.33 -8.27 23.62
C SER A 35 -10.73 -9.65 24.15
N GLY A 36 -10.05 -10.12 25.19
CA GLY A 36 -10.40 -11.38 25.83
C GLY A 36 -11.75 -11.23 26.54
N LYS A 37 -12.73 -12.10 26.24
CA LYS A 37 -13.88 -12.33 27.14
C LYS A 37 -13.37 -13.09 28.36
N GLY A 38 -12.78 -12.39 29.33
CA GLY A 38 -12.25 -13.04 30.52
C GLY A 38 -11.86 -12.05 31.60
N GLY A 39 -12.84 -11.76 32.47
CA GLY A 39 -12.72 -11.57 33.93
C GLY A 39 -11.78 -10.53 34.54
N ASP A 40 -10.70 -10.10 33.90
CA ASP A 40 -9.62 -9.38 34.57
C ASP A 40 -9.17 -8.18 33.72
N GLY A 41 -9.60 -6.98 34.12
CA GLY A 41 -9.14 -5.68 33.59
C GLY A 41 -9.19 -5.54 32.06
N GLY A 42 -10.35 -5.11 31.53
CA GLY A 42 -10.64 -4.98 30.09
C GLY A 42 -9.73 -4.04 29.28
N GLY A 43 -8.49 -4.44 29.05
CA GLY A 43 -7.54 -3.82 28.12
C GLY A 43 -7.42 -4.60 26.81
N VAL A 44 -7.26 -3.88 25.71
CA VAL A 44 -6.93 -4.48 24.40
C VAL A 44 -5.51 -5.02 24.46
N LYS A 45 -5.34 -6.33 24.29
CA LYS A 45 -4.01 -6.93 24.12
C LYS A 45 -3.64 -6.90 22.65
N TRP A 46 -2.48 -6.34 22.33
CA TRP A 46 -1.94 -6.28 20.98
C TRP A 46 -1.09 -7.52 20.69
N GLN A 47 -1.22 -8.07 19.50
CA GLN A 47 -0.41 -9.19 19.01
C GLN A 47 0.02 -8.96 17.56
N TRP A 48 1.17 -9.55 17.22
CA TRP A 48 1.67 -9.63 15.85
C TRP A 48 1.29 -10.97 15.25
N LEU A 49 0.66 -10.94 14.08
CA LEU A 49 0.32 -12.13 13.31
C LEU A 49 1.10 -12.13 11.99
N PRO A 50 1.74 -13.24 11.61
CA PRO A 50 2.28 -13.39 10.27
C PRO A 50 1.18 -13.20 9.23
N PHE A 51 1.48 -12.49 8.14
CA PHE A 51 0.58 -12.30 7.02
C PHE A 51 1.30 -12.74 5.73
N PRO A 52 0.58 -13.17 4.67
CA PRO A 52 1.23 -13.64 3.45
C PRO A 52 2.29 -12.65 2.91
N PRO A 53 3.51 -13.10 2.58
CA PRO A 53 4.56 -12.22 2.08
C PRO A 53 4.22 -11.72 0.67
N MET A 54 4.76 -10.54 0.30
CA MET A 54 4.66 -9.97 -1.05
C MET A 54 5.28 -10.90 -2.09
N ASN A 55 4.86 -10.80 -3.36
CA ASN A 55 5.45 -11.65 -4.39
C ASN A 55 6.91 -11.25 -4.70
N LYS A 56 7.26 -9.98 -4.48
CA LYS A 56 8.61 -9.47 -4.63
C LYS A 56 9.01 -8.61 -3.44
N ASP A 57 10.29 -8.69 -3.08
CA ASP A 57 10.91 -7.72 -2.19
C ASP A 57 10.94 -6.34 -2.86
N HIS A 58 10.14 -5.42 -2.34
CA HIS A 58 10.17 -4.01 -2.70
C HIS A 58 11.32 -3.31 -1.98
N GLY A 59 11.97 -2.35 -2.63
CA GLY A 59 13.10 -1.59 -2.06
C GLY A 59 12.77 -0.85 -0.75
N ASP A 60 13.79 -0.21 -0.16
CA ASP A 60 13.87 0.28 1.22
C ASP A 60 12.74 1.20 1.75
N ASP A 61 11.89 1.72 0.85
CA ASP A 61 10.83 2.69 1.12
C ASP A 61 9.50 2.27 0.45
N PRO A 62 8.83 1.21 0.93
CA PRO A 62 7.50 0.83 0.44
C PRO A 62 6.47 1.94 0.71
N LEU A 63 5.55 2.08 -0.23
CA LEU A 63 4.41 2.99 -0.18
C LEU A 63 3.15 2.12 -0.24
N ALA A 64 2.20 2.34 0.66
CA ALA A 64 0.98 1.54 0.71
C ALA A 64 -0.28 2.38 0.90
N VAL A 65 -1.40 1.93 0.32
CA VAL A 65 -2.75 2.48 0.58
C VAL A 65 -3.76 1.35 0.68
N TYR A 66 -4.78 1.53 1.53
CA TYR A 66 -5.93 0.62 1.65
C TYR A 66 -7.16 1.18 0.93
N PHE A 67 -7.88 0.32 0.23
CA PHE A 67 -9.17 0.62 -0.38
C PHE A 67 -10.00 -0.66 -0.56
N GLN A 68 -11.22 -0.70 0.00
CA GLN A 68 -12.22 -1.78 -0.21
C GLN A 68 -11.63 -3.20 -0.12
N GLY A 69 -11.11 -3.56 1.05
CA GLY A 69 -10.54 -4.88 1.29
C GLY A 69 -9.17 -5.12 0.64
N LYS A 70 -8.61 -4.11 -0.05
CA LYS A 70 -7.37 -4.27 -0.82
C LYS A 70 -6.29 -3.32 -0.35
N VAL A 71 -5.06 -3.81 -0.32
CA VAL A 71 -3.86 -3.01 -0.06
C VAL A 71 -3.03 -2.95 -1.32
N TYR A 72 -2.76 -1.74 -1.80
CA TYR A 72 -1.91 -1.49 -2.96
C TYR A 72 -0.53 -1.07 -2.46
N VAL A 73 0.54 -1.70 -2.97
CA VAL A 73 1.92 -1.45 -2.54
C VAL A 73 2.87 -1.26 -3.73
N VAL A 74 3.84 -0.37 -3.57
CA VAL A 74 4.97 -0.17 -4.50
C VAL A 74 6.11 0.51 -3.76
N ALA A 75 7.39 0.27 -4.08
CA ALA A 75 8.47 1.04 -3.47
C ALA A 75 8.68 2.41 -4.12
N CYS A 76 9.18 3.34 -3.30
CA CYS A 76 9.67 4.63 -3.79
C CYS A 76 10.78 4.42 -4.82
N GLY A 77 10.66 5.08 -5.98
CA GLY A 77 11.57 4.96 -7.11
C GLY A 77 11.29 3.79 -8.05
N GLU A 78 10.42 2.84 -7.66
CA GLU A 78 10.01 1.76 -8.55
C GLU A 78 8.98 2.21 -9.58
N ASN A 79 8.93 1.48 -10.69
CA ASN A 79 7.93 1.71 -11.71
C ASN A 79 6.55 1.33 -11.18
N VAL A 80 5.53 2.10 -11.53
CA VAL A 80 4.12 1.78 -11.22
C VAL A 80 3.70 0.38 -11.70
N SER A 81 4.33 -0.16 -12.74
CA SER A 81 4.08 -1.52 -13.23
C SER A 81 4.54 -2.61 -12.26
N MET A 82 5.39 -2.27 -11.28
CA MET A 82 5.79 -3.16 -10.19
C MET A 82 4.80 -3.13 -9.04
N MET A 83 3.75 -2.29 -9.08
CA MET A 83 2.76 -2.24 -8.01
C MET A 83 2.09 -3.61 -7.81
N GLU A 84 1.95 -4.01 -6.55
CA GLU A 84 1.23 -5.21 -6.15
C GLU A 84 -0.04 -4.84 -5.39
N MET A 85 -1.00 -5.74 -5.39
CA MET A 85 -2.23 -5.64 -4.62
C MET A 85 -2.43 -6.89 -3.79
N LEU A 86 -2.62 -6.71 -2.50
CA LEU A 86 -3.08 -7.72 -1.57
C LEU A 86 -4.60 -7.64 -1.45
N ASP A 87 -5.30 -8.74 -1.73
CA ASP A 87 -6.72 -8.87 -1.39
C ASP A 87 -6.85 -9.46 0.03
N VAL A 88 -7.14 -8.60 1.00
CA VAL A 88 -7.24 -8.96 2.42
C VAL A 88 -8.47 -9.82 2.68
N GLU A 89 -9.55 -9.56 1.95
CA GLU A 89 -10.82 -10.29 2.09
C GLU A 89 -10.78 -11.65 1.39
N ALA A 90 -10.06 -11.77 0.27
CA ALA A 90 -9.90 -13.02 -0.48
C ALA A 90 -8.72 -13.88 0.02
N GLY A 91 -8.51 -13.94 1.33
CA GLY A 91 -7.51 -14.84 1.95
C GLY A 91 -6.06 -14.37 1.86
N GLY A 92 -5.81 -13.09 1.56
CA GLY A 92 -4.48 -12.49 1.61
C GLY A 92 -3.60 -12.79 0.39
N GLN A 93 -4.18 -12.97 -0.79
CA GLN A 93 -3.41 -13.22 -2.02
C GLN A 93 -2.83 -11.92 -2.59
N TRP A 94 -1.52 -11.92 -2.85
CA TRP A 94 -0.83 -10.86 -3.59
C TRP A 94 -0.94 -11.07 -5.10
N THR A 95 -1.25 -10.00 -5.84
CA THR A 95 -1.36 -9.99 -7.29
C THR A 95 -0.56 -8.85 -7.89
N TYR A 96 0.22 -9.12 -8.92
CA TYR A 96 0.90 -8.08 -9.69
C TYR A 96 -0.08 -7.25 -10.50
N LEU A 97 0.05 -5.93 -10.44
CA LEU A 97 -0.77 -5.00 -11.19
C LEU A 97 -0.02 -4.48 -12.43
N THR A 98 0.45 -5.42 -13.26
CA THR A 98 1.26 -5.13 -14.45
C THR A 98 0.55 -4.27 -15.49
N SER A 99 -0.78 -4.17 -15.40
CA SER A 99 -1.66 -3.55 -16.41
C SER A 99 -2.13 -2.14 -16.08
N PHE A 100 -1.48 -1.41 -15.15
CA PHE A 100 -1.88 -0.04 -14.78
C PHE A 100 -1.78 1.01 -15.92
N GLY A 101 -1.63 0.62 -17.18
CA GLY A 101 -1.86 1.51 -18.34
C GLY A 101 -0.94 2.73 -18.45
N LEU A 102 0.05 2.87 -17.58
CA LEU A 102 1.04 3.94 -17.60
C LEU A 102 2.24 3.55 -18.43
N ARG A 103 2.96 4.58 -18.92
CA ARG A 103 4.34 4.41 -19.41
C ARG A 103 5.09 3.60 -18.37
N GLN A 104 5.63 2.44 -18.77
CA GLN A 104 6.38 1.51 -17.93
C GLN A 104 7.59 2.13 -17.19
N GLY A 105 7.91 3.41 -17.44
CA GLY A 105 8.95 4.18 -16.76
C GLY A 105 8.48 5.20 -15.73
N LEU A 106 7.18 5.27 -15.34
CA LEU A 106 6.75 6.17 -14.27
C LEU A 106 7.27 5.64 -12.92
N ARG A 107 8.27 6.33 -12.35
CA ARG A 107 8.85 6.00 -11.05
C ARG A 107 8.09 6.71 -9.94
N ILE A 108 7.55 5.96 -8.99
CA ILE A 108 6.68 6.53 -7.95
C ILE A 108 7.53 7.10 -6.82
N TYR A 109 7.40 8.40 -6.54
CA TYR A 109 7.99 9.04 -5.38
C TYR A 109 7.07 8.98 -4.16
N SER A 110 5.76 9.04 -4.39
CA SER A 110 4.77 9.11 -3.33
C SER A 110 3.39 8.69 -3.82
N MET A 111 2.57 8.19 -2.90
CA MET A 111 1.24 7.67 -3.17
C MET A 111 0.27 8.07 -2.05
N ALA A 112 -0.96 8.43 -2.42
CA ALA A 112 -2.05 8.67 -1.48
C ALA A 112 -3.42 8.38 -2.11
N ARG A 113 -4.42 8.08 -1.28
CA ARG A 113 -5.79 7.81 -1.71
C ARG A 113 -6.75 8.87 -1.19
N VAL A 114 -7.60 9.42 -2.07
CA VAL A 114 -8.72 10.30 -1.70
C VAL A 114 -10.00 9.75 -2.31
N GLY A 115 -10.92 9.28 -1.47
CA GLY A 115 -12.08 8.51 -1.94
C GLY A 115 -11.66 7.32 -2.79
N ASN A 116 -12.35 7.04 -3.87
CA ASN A 116 -11.96 5.97 -4.79
C ASN A 116 -10.82 6.36 -5.75
N LYS A 117 -10.10 7.47 -5.52
CA LYS A 117 -9.00 7.89 -6.40
C LYS A 117 -7.64 7.66 -5.75
N LEU A 118 -6.79 6.95 -6.46
CA LEU A 118 -5.37 6.82 -6.16
C LEU A 118 -4.60 7.94 -6.85
N PHE A 119 -3.74 8.63 -6.10
CA PHE A 119 -2.81 9.64 -6.59
C PHE A 119 -1.39 9.13 -6.43
N VAL A 120 -0.58 9.28 -7.48
CA VAL A 120 0.85 8.98 -7.46
C VAL A 120 1.63 10.18 -7.97
N LYS A 121 2.80 10.43 -7.37
CA LYS A 121 3.73 11.48 -7.79
C LYS A 121 4.95 10.82 -8.43
N ASP A 122 5.38 11.33 -9.58
CA ASP A 122 6.60 10.88 -10.27
C ASP A 122 7.87 11.39 -9.56
N CYS A 123 8.97 10.63 -9.66
CA CYS A 123 10.32 11.06 -9.23
C CYS A 123 10.92 12.13 -10.16
N ASN A 124 10.52 12.19 -11.43
CA ASN A 124 10.95 13.23 -12.39
C ASN A 124 9.93 14.39 -12.40
N PRO A 125 10.29 15.64 -12.77
CA PRO A 125 9.67 16.81 -12.15
C PRO A 125 8.15 16.92 -12.32
N ALA A 126 7.51 17.11 -11.16
CA ALA A 126 6.22 17.73 -10.82
C ALA A 126 4.91 17.24 -11.48
N TYR A 127 4.85 16.02 -12.01
CA TYR A 127 3.56 15.46 -12.39
C TYR A 127 3.02 14.52 -11.33
N ALA A 128 1.79 14.81 -10.91
CA ALA A 128 0.95 13.84 -10.23
C ALA A 128 0.03 13.18 -11.25
N TYR A 129 -0.29 11.93 -11.01
CA TYR A 129 -1.22 11.16 -11.81
C TYR A 129 -2.30 10.64 -10.89
N SER A 130 -3.51 10.53 -11.41
CA SER A 130 -4.62 9.94 -10.65
C SER A 130 -5.33 8.86 -11.45
N ILE A 131 -5.81 7.86 -10.75
CA ILE A 131 -6.67 6.81 -11.31
C ILE A 131 -7.80 6.46 -10.34
N ILE A 132 -8.89 5.92 -10.87
CA ILE A 132 -10.00 5.41 -10.07
C ILE A 132 -9.71 3.96 -9.71
N LEU A 133 -9.78 3.65 -8.42
CA LEU A 133 -9.83 2.31 -7.88
C LEU A 133 -11.29 1.87 -7.84
N ASP A 134 -11.61 0.73 -8.43
CA ASP A 134 -12.94 0.11 -8.39
C ASP A 134 -12.93 -1.27 -7.72
N GLY A 135 -11.78 -1.67 -7.19
CA GLY A 135 -11.62 -2.95 -6.49
C GLY A 135 -11.51 -4.17 -7.40
N ASP A 136 -11.57 -4.02 -8.73
CA ASP A 136 -11.38 -5.13 -9.67
C ASP A 136 -9.95 -5.12 -10.25
N PRO A 137 -9.07 -6.06 -9.86
CA PRO A 137 -7.70 -6.12 -10.38
C PRO A 137 -7.63 -6.55 -11.86
N LYS A 138 -8.68 -7.18 -12.41
CA LYS A 138 -8.72 -7.67 -13.79
C LYS A 138 -9.17 -6.60 -14.76
N ARG A 139 -9.86 -5.56 -14.27
CA ARG A 139 -10.26 -4.45 -15.12
C ARG A 139 -9.01 -3.67 -15.51
N ARG A 140 -8.83 -3.42 -16.81
CA ARG A 140 -7.80 -2.50 -17.29
C ARG A 140 -8.09 -1.13 -16.70
N PHE A 141 -7.36 -0.81 -15.65
CA PHE A 141 -7.25 0.50 -15.06
C PHE A 141 -7.11 1.54 -16.18
N THR A 142 -8.14 2.40 -16.31
CA THR A 142 -8.23 3.44 -17.35
C THR A 142 -6.96 4.29 -17.40
N LEU A 143 -6.73 4.95 -18.55
CA LEU A 143 -5.58 5.82 -18.76
C LEU A 143 -5.43 6.81 -17.59
N TRP A 144 -4.28 6.80 -16.92
CA TRP A 144 -4.05 7.69 -15.79
C TRP A 144 -4.20 9.15 -16.21
N LYS A 145 -4.95 9.89 -15.40
CA LYS A 145 -5.13 11.32 -15.65
C LYS A 145 -3.95 12.08 -15.06
N LYS A 146 -3.13 12.66 -15.93
CA LYS A 146 -2.09 13.63 -15.56
C LYS A 146 -2.73 14.83 -14.87
N ARG A 147 -2.17 15.25 -13.74
CA ARG A 147 -2.59 16.40 -12.95
C ARG A 147 -1.46 17.40 -12.92
N LYS A 148 -1.78 18.68 -13.14
CA LYS A 148 -0.85 19.78 -12.91
C LYS A 148 -0.70 19.91 -11.39
N TYR A 149 0.49 19.65 -10.88
CA TYR A 149 0.75 19.60 -9.44
C TYR A 149 2.01 20.43 -9.14
N PHE A 150 1.91 21.32 -8.17
CA PHE A 150 3.01 22.20 -7.75
C PHE A 150 3.24 21.97 -6.25
N CYS A 151 3.79 20.82 -5.91
CA CYS A 151 4.22 20.59 -4.54
C CYS A 151 5.43 19.66 -4.53
N VAL A 152 6.52 20.17 -3.97
CA VAL A 152 7.82 19.50 -3.86
C VAL A 152 7.75 18.38 -2.80
N TRP A 153 6.79 18.44 -1.90
CA TRP A 153 6.65 17.53 -0.77
C TRP A 153 6.06 16.16 -1.14
N LYS A 154 6.24 15.18 -0.25
CA LYS A 154 5.68 13.83 -0.33
C LYS A 154 4.17 13.90 -0.02
N PHE A 155 3.34 13.14 -0.73
CA PHE A 155 1.97 12.92 -0.26
C PHE A 155 2.03 12.21 1.09
N MET A 156 1.20 12.68 2.00
CA MET A 156 0.93 12.02 3.26
C MET A 156 -0.51 11.52 3.21
N THR A 157 -0.70 10.23 3.49
CA THR A 157 -2.03 9.68 3.67
C THR A 157 -2.46 9.95 5.10
N VAL A 158 -3.49 10.77 5.29
CA VAL A 158 -4.15 10.95 6.57
C VAL A 158 -5.47 10.19 6.51
N HIS A 159 -5.64 9.23 7.41
CA HIS A 159 -6.91 8.54 7.59
C HIS A 159 -7.77 9.38 8.55
N ILE A 160 -8.65 10.22 7.98
CA ILE A 160 -9.64 10.98 8.76
C ILE A 160 -10.86 10.07 8.95
N LYS A 161 -11.28 9.87 10.19
CA LYS A 161 -12.52 9.16 10.55
C LYS A 161 -13.73 10.06 10.32
#